data_AF-A0A9N8LPH5-F1
#
_entry.id   AF-A0A9N8LPH5-F1
#
_cell.length_a   1.000
_cell.length_b   1.000
_cell.length_c   1.000
_cell.angle_alpha   90.00
_cell.angle_beta   90.00
_cell.angle_gamma   90.00
#
_symmetry.space_group_name_H-M   'P 1'
#
loop_
_entity.id
_entity.type
_entity.pdbx_description
1 polymer ?
#
loop_
_entity_poly.entity_id
_entity_poly.type
_entity_poly.pdbx_seq_one_letter_code
_entity_poly.pdbx_strand_id
1 'polypeptide(L)'
;MSAESAVSVAQRNALCRAALEARSFSYSPYSKFRVGAALLFANGEIVQGANIENASYGGTICAERTAIVKARTTPSLLLKPAESTSVGVEGQPQIQPILAIAVSTDLNESCSPCGICRQVLREFCKLSVPIYMLTRDWSESAEGNFSTSDKTCRTLTLDELLPMSFGPDQLDLPRS
;
A
#
# COMPACT_ATOMS: atom_id res chain seq x y z
N MET A 1 -9.97 7.58 18.26
CA MET A 1 -9.99 6.17 18.73
C MET A 1 -9.23 5.38 17.68
N SER A 2 -8.06 4.84 18.04
CA SER A 2 -6.97 4.49 17.13
C SER A 2 -7.28 3.28 16.24
N ALA A 3 -6.83 3.35 14.98
CA ALA A 3 -7.00 2.34 13.93
C ALA A 3 -6.25 1.01 14.17
N GLU A 4 -5.88 0.70 15.42
CA GLU A 4 -5.07 -0.47 15.78
C GLU A 4 -5.87 -1.78 15.86
N SER A 5 -7.20 -1.76 15.75
CA SER A 5 -8.03 -2.94 16.08
C SER A 5 -8.25 -3.97 14.95
N ALA A 6 -7.71 -3.79 13.74
CA ALA A 6 -8.06 -4.65 12.59
C ALA A 6 -6.96 -5.61 12.10
N VAL A 7 -5.68 -5.34 12.35
CA VAL A 7 -4.56 -6.14 11.82
C VAL A 7 -3.78 -6.77 12.96
N SER A 8 -3.76 -8.10 13.01
CA SER A 8 -3.00 -8.84 14.04
C SER A 8 -1.48 -8.66 13.86
N VAL A 9 -0.72 -8.87 14.94
CA VAL A 9 0.75 -8.85 14.92
C VAL A 9 1.30 -9.80 13.84
N ALA A 10 0.76 -11.02 13.75
CA ALA A 10 1.19 -12.01 12.78
C ALA A 10 0.94 -11.57 11.32
N GLN A 11 -0.23 -11.00 11.03
CA GLN A 11 -0.54 -10.45 9.71
C GLN A 11 0.38 -9.28 9.36
N ARG A 12 0.62 -8.38 10.32
CA ARG A 12 1.52 -7.23 10.13
C ARG A 12 2.96 -7.67 9.86
N ASN A 13 3.48 -8.65 10.60
CA ASN A 13 4.82 -9.18 10.36
C ASN A 13 4.92 -9.87 8.99
N ALA A 14 3.92 -10.68 8.62
CA ALA A 14 3.85 -11.31 7.31
C ALA A 14 3.82 -10.27 6.17
N LEU A 15 3.04 -9.20 6.34
CA LEU A 15 2.95 -8.08 5.40
C LEU A 15 4.30 -7.36 5.23
N CYS A 16 5.01 -7.09 6.34
CA CYS A 16 6.30 -6.41 6.30
C CYS A 16 7.39 -7.28 5.66
N ARG A 17 7.42 -8.59 5.98
CA ARG A 17 8.30 -9.56 5.30
C ARG A 17 8.02 -9.59 3.79
N ALA A 18 6.75 -9.64 3.40
CA ALA A 18 6.37 -9.63 2.00
C ALA A 18 6.84 -8.37 1.26
N ALA A 19 6.79 -7.19 1.88
CA ALA A 19 7.30 -5.95 1.28
C ALA A 19 8.83 -5.97 1.11
N LEU A 20 9.57 -6.49 2.10
CA LEU A 20 11.02 -6.66 2.02
C LEU A 20 11.44 -7.65 0.91
N GLU A 21 10.76 -8.79 0.83
CA GLU A 21 10.97 -9.79 -0.23
C GLU A 21 10.66 -9.19 -1.61
N ALA A 22 9.59 -8.41 -1.72
CA ALA A 22 9.15 -7.81 -2.98
C ALA A 22 10.22 -6.89 -3.60
N ARG A 23 11.05 -6.24 -2.77
CA ARG A 23 12.15 -5.37 -3.22
C ARG A 23 13.14 -6.10 -4.13
N SER A 24 13.31 -7.41 -3.96
CA SER A 24 14.20 -8.23 -4.80
C SER A 24 13.73 -8.35 -6.26
N PHE A 25 12.45 -8.12 -6.54
CA PHE A 25 11.87 -8.15 -7.89
C PHE A 25 11.92 -6.80 -8.62
N SER A 26 12.52 -5.78 -8.00
CA SER A 26 12.64 -4.45 -8.60
C SER A 26 13.46 -4.49 -9.88
N TYR A 27 12.95 -3.84 -10.93
CA TYR A 27 13.69 -3.54 -12.15
C TYR A 27 13.99 -2.05 -12.15
N SER A 28 15.12 -1.66 -11.57
CA SER A 28 15.52 -0.26 -11.44
C SER A 28 16.93 0.01 -11.98
N PRO A 29 17.21 -0.26 -13.28
CA PRO A 29 18.55 -0.10 -13.82
C PRO A 29 18.98 1.37 -13.95
N TYR A 30 18.07 2.35 -13.88
CA TYR A 30 18.39 3.77 -14.03
C TYR A 30 18.68 4.40 -12.68
N SER A 31 17.75 4.33 -11.71
CA SER A 31 17.96 4.92 -10.38
C SER A 31 18.83 4.07 -9.46
N LYS A 32 18.89 2.75 -9.69
CA LYS A 32 19.43 1.76 -8.74
C LYS A 32 18.73 1.77 -7.38
N PHE A 33 17.52 2.33 -7.32
CA PHE A 33 16.74 2.47 -6.10
C PHE A 33 15.59 1.46 -6.08
N ARG A 34 15.72 0.40 -5.28
CA ARG A 34 14.72 -0.67 -5.22
C ARG A 34 13.67 -0.34 -4.17
N VAL A 35 12.42 -0.53 -4.55
CA VAL A 35 11.25 -0.39 -3.70
C VAL A 35 10.43 -1.66 -3.79
N GLY A 36 10.07 -2.21 -2.64
CA GLY A 36 9.09 -3.29 -2.50
C GLY A 36 7.85 -2.79 -1.77
N ALA A 37 6.68 -3.28 -2.15
CA ALA A 37 5.43 -3.00 -1.48
C ALA A 37 4.61 -4.29 -1.33
N ALA A 38 3.79 -4.35 -0.29
CA ALA A 38 2.85 -5.42 -0.08
C ALA A 38 1.53 -4.87 0.48
N LEU A 39 0.41 -5.46 0.06
CA LEU A 39 -0.95 -5.06 0.41
C LEU A 39 -1.66 -6.25 1.05
N LEU A 40 -2.16 -6.07 2.28
CA LEU A 40 -2.96 -7.08 2.99
C LEU A 40 -4.45 -6.83 2.71
N PHE A 41 -5.15 -7.85 2.22
CA PHE A 41 -6.57 -7.80 1.92
C PHE A 41 -7.42 -8.47 3.02
N ALA A 42 -8.71 -8.13 3.06
CA ALA A 42 -9.65 -8.63 4.06
C ALA A 42 -9.84 -10.16 4.05
N ASN A 43 -9.62 -10.80 2.90
CA ASN A 43 -9.62 -12.26 2.77
C ASN A 43 -8.32 -12.92 3.28
N GLY A 44 -7.36 -12.13 3.80
CA GLY A 44 -6.06 -12.58 4.31
C GLY A 44 -4.96 -12.70 3.25
N GLU A 45 -5.27 -12.48 1.97
CA GLU A 45 -4.29 -12.54 0.89
C GLU A 45 -3.32 -11.33 0.94
N ILE A 46 -2.07 -11.56 0.58
CA ILE A 46 -1.04 -10.51 0.45
C ILE A 46 -0.59 -10.41 -1.00
N VAL A 47 -0.69 -9.21 -1.57
CA VAL A 47 -0.19 -8.93 -2.93
C VAL A 47 1.08 -8.09 -2.86
N GLN A 48 2.16 -8.64 -3.40
CA GLN A 48 3.46 -7.97 -3.54
C GLN A 48 3.55 -7.16 -4.85
N GLY A 49 4.33 -6.09 -4.82
CA GLY A 49 4.74 -5.31 -5.97
C GLY A 49 6.15 -4.72 -5.81
N ALA A 50 6.80 -4.45 -6.92
CA ALA A 50 8.12 -3.81 -6.97
C ALA A 50 8.12 -2.68 -8.00
N ASN A 51 9.02 -1.71 -7.86
CA ASN A 51 9.15 -0.65 -8.86
C ASN A 51 9.80 -1.19 -10.15
N ILE A 52 9.22 -0.81 -11.29
CA ILE A 52 9.67 -1.17 -12.63
C ILE A 52 9.90 0.12 -13.41
N GLU A 53 11.17 0.38 -13.72
CA GLU A 53 11.58 1.57 -14.46
C GLU A 53 11.56 1.33 -15.98
N ASN A 54 11.58 2.43 -16.72
CA ASN A 54 11.62 2.42 -18.16
C ASN A 54 12.60 3.49 -18.68
N ALA A 55 13.19 3.28 -19.85
CA ALA A 55 14.07 4.26 -20.50
C ALA A 55 13.36 5.61 -20.71
N SER A 56 12.07 5.56 -21.05
CA SER A 56 11.18 6.71 -20.97
C SER A 56 10.66 6.82 -19.54
N TYR A 57 11.23 7.73 -18.74
CA TYR A 57 11.01 7.76 -17.29
C TYR A 57 9.53 7.88 -16.89
N GLY A 58 8.70 8.53 -17.71
CA GLY A 58 7.25 8.62 -17.50
C GLY A 58 6.53 7.27 -17.50
N GLY A 59 7.13 6.23 -18.07
CA GLY A 59 6.63 4.85 -18.04
C GLY A 59 6.93 4.09 -16.75
N THR A 60 7.62 4.70 -15.78
CA THR A 60 7.97 4.04 -14.52
C THR A 60 6.73 3.81 -13.65
N ILE A 61 6.59 2.59 -13.14
CA ILE A 61 5.57 2.23 -12.16
C ILE A 61 6.21 1.94 -10.80
N CYS A 62 5.67 2.56 -9.75
CA CYS A 62 6.13 2.37 -8.37
C CYS A 62 5.61 1.06 -7.79
N ALA A 63 6.26 0.55 -6.75
CA ALA A 63 5.94 -0.74 -6.15
C ALA A 63 4.48 -0.87 -5.67
N GLU A 64 3.96 0.19 -5.03
CA GLU A 64 2.59 0.26 -4.52
C GLU A 64 1.58 0.17 -5.66
N ARG A 65 1.85 0.89 -6.76
CA ARG A 65 1.03 0.84 -7.97
C ARG A 65 1.10 -0.52 -8.65
N THR A 66 2.27 -1.13 -8.75
CA THR A 66 2.44 -2.50 -9.27
C THR A 66 1.57 -3.48 -8.50
N ALA A 67 1.56 -3.40 -7.15
CA ALA A 67 0.74 -4.27 -6.32
C ALA A 67 -0.77 -4.04 -6.52
N ILE A 68 -1.22 -2.78 -6.65
CA ILE A 68 -2.62 -2.45 -6.96
C ILE A 68 -3.03 -3.00 -8.33
N VAL A 69 -2.21 -2.78 -9.36
CA VAL A 69 -2.48 -3.27 -10.72
C VAL A 69 -2.61 -4.79 -10.72
N LYS A 70 -1.70 -5.49 -10.03
CA LYS A 70 -1.77 -6.94 -9.85
C LYS A 70 -3.07 -7.34 -9.13
N ALA A 71 -3.36 -6.75 -7.97
CA ALA A 71 -4.54 -7.05 -7.17
C ALA A 71 -5.85 -6.90 -7.96
N ARG A 72 -5.96 -5.84 -8.79
CA ARG A 72 -7.15 -5.57 -9.62
C ARG A 72 -7.40 -6.65 -10.68
N THR A 73 -6.36 -7.41 -11.04
CA THR A 73 -6.43 -8.52 -12.00
C THR A 73 -6.46 -9.90 -11.35
N THR A 74 -6.42 -9.99 -10.02
CA THR A 74 -6.44 -11.25 -9.28
C THR A 74 -7.90 -11.67 -9.00
N PRO A 75 -8.39 -12.82 -9.52
CA PRO A 75 -9.79 -13.22 -9.36
C PRO A 75 -10.27 -13.38 -7.91
N SER A 76 -9.44 -13.90 -7.01
CA SER A 76 -9.77 -14.08 -5.58
C SER A 76 -9.97 -12.75 -4.83
N LEU A 77 -9.49 -11.64 -5.42
CA LEU A 77 -9.60 -10.31 -4.85
C LEU A 77 -10.75 -9.51 -5.45
N LEU A 78 -11.48 -10.02 -6.45
CA LEU A 78 -12.63 -9.32 -7.00
C LEU A 78 -13.88 -9.58 -6.16
N LEU A 79 -14.54 -8.51 -5.75
CA LEU A 79 -15.82 -8.56 -5.05
C LEU A 79 -16.96 -8.86 -6.03
N LYS A 80 -17.95 -9.60 -5.55
CA LYS A 80 -19.22 -9.73 -6.26
C LYS A 80 -20.00 -8.41 -6.17
N PRO A 81 -20.90 -8.11 -7.12
CA PRO A 81 -21.65 -6.85 -7.10
C PRO A 81 -22.41 -6.57 -5.79
N ALA A 82 -22.93 -7.62 -5.13
CA ALA A 82 -23.65 -7.51 -3.87
C ALA A 82 -22.75 -7.24 -2.64
N GLU A 83 -21.43 -7.39 -2.78
CA GLU A 83 -20.43 -7.24 -1.71
C GLU A 83 -19.63 -5.93 -1.87
N SER A 84 -20.12 -5.02 -2.72
CA SER A 84 -19.46 -3.75 -3.02
C SER A 84 -19.20 -2.92 -1.76
N THR A 85 -18.07 -2.22 -1.74
CA THR A 85 -17.64 -1.42 -0.59
C THR A 85 -17.83 0.07 -0.85
N SER A 86 -17.72 0.89 0.20
CA SER A 86 -17.81 2.36 0.13
C SER A 86 -16.59 3.05 -0.51
N VAL A 87 -15.68 2.29 -1.13
CA VAL A 87 -14.43 2.79 -1.72
C VAL A 87 -14.35 2.29 -3.16
N GLY A 88 -14.07 3.20 -4.09
CA GLY A 88 -14.03 3.00 -5.55
C GLY A 88 -15.24 3.58 -6.27
N VAL A 89 -15.34 3.35 -7.58
CA VAL A 89 -16.37 3.93 -8.45
C VAL A 89 -17.60 3.03 -8.56
N GLU A 90 -18.80 3.61 -8.44
CA GLU A 90 -20.06 2.90 -8.61
C GLU A 90 -20.14 2.22 -10.00
N GLY A 91 -20.65 0.98 -10.03
CA GLY A 91 -20.78 0.20 -11.25
C GLY A 91 -19.49 -0.45 -11.76
N GLN A 92 -18.33 -0.23 -11.11
CA GLN A 92 -17.10 -0.95 -11.41
C GLN A 92 -16.91 -2.16 -10.47
N PRO A 93 -16.37 -3.30 -10.95
CA PRO A 93 -16.02 -4.40 -10.08
C PRO A 93 -14.96 -3.96 -9.07
N GLN A 94 -15.32 -4.05 -7.79
CA GLN A 94 -14.45 -3.64 -6.68
C GLN A 94 -13.48 -4.75 -6.29
N ILE A 95 -12.41 -4.37 -5.58
CA ILE A 95 -11.49 -5.34 -4.97
C ILE A 95 -11.79 -5.48 -3.47
N GLN A 96 -11.38 -6.61 -2.90
CA GLN A 96 -11.44 -6.85 -1.45
C GLN A 96 -10.86 -5.65 -0.69
N PRO A 97 -11.39 -5.29 0.50
CA PRO A 97 -10.85 -4.19 1.28
C PRO A 97 -9.38 -4.40 1.62
N ILE A 98 -8.56 -3.37 1.38
CA ILE A 98 -7.18 -3.33 1.86
C ILE A 98 -7.20 -2.98 3.35
N LEU A 99 -6.58 -3.83 4.17
CA LEU A 99 -6.48 -3.66 5.61
C LEU A 99 -5.21 -2.92 6.04
N ALA A 100 -4.10 -3.13 5.32
CA ALA A 100 -2.82 -2.49 5.60
C ALA A 100 -1.90 -2.57 4.38
N ILE A 101 -0.92 -1.66 4.35
CA ILE A 101 0.09 -1.58 3.30
C ILE A 101 1.46 -1.54 3.96
N ALA A 102 2.45 -2.22 3.39
CA ALA A 102 3.85 -2.06 3.75
C ALA A 102 4.67 -1.63 2.54
N VAL A 103 5.65 -0.76 2.76
CA VAL A 103 6.60 -0.27 1.76
C VAL A 103 8.00 -0.39 2.33
N SER A 104 8.94 -0.89 1.53
CA SER A 104 10.34 -1.07 1.89
C SER A 104 11.26 -0.49 0.81
N THR A 105 12.38 0.09 1.25
CA THR A 105 13.44 0.58 0.36
C THR A 105 14.81 0.13 0.85
N ASP A 106 15.87 0.41 0.09
CA ASP A 106 17.25 0.15 0.50
C ASP A 106 17.82 1.19 1.49
N LEU A 107 17.00 2.15 1.97
CA LEU A 107 17.43 3.21 2.88
C LEU A 107 17.37 2.78 4.34
N ASN A 108 18.27 3.33 5.16
CA ASN A 108 18.22 3.21 6.62
C ASN A 108 17.20 4.17 7.27
N GLU A 109 16.48 4.93 6.45
CA GLU A 109 15.40 5.82 6.84
C GLU A 109 14.13 5.43 6.09
N SER A 110 12.97 5.62 6.73
CA SER A 110 11.68 5.28 6.13
C SER A 110 11.40 6.19 4.93
N CYS A 111 11.12 5.57 3.78
CA CYS A 111 10.70 6.29 2.58
C CYS A 111 9.18 6.30 2.48
N SER A 112 8.61 7.49 2.24
CA SER A 112 7.17 7.66 2.09
C SER A 112 6.71 7.34 0.67
N PRO A 113 5.52 6.72 0.47
CA PRO A 113 4.90 6.62 -0.84
C PRO A 113 4.86 7.97 -1.55
N CYS A 114 5.14 7.99 -2.86
CA CYS A 114 5.10 9.23 -3.62
C CYS A 114 3.64 9.72 -3.82
N GLY A 115 3.45 10.98 -4.22
CA GLY A 115 2.11 11.56 -4.39
C GLY A 115 1.20 10.77 -5.33
N ILE A 116 1.75 10.24 -6.43
CA ILE A 116 0.99 9.41 -7.39
C ILE A 116 0.52 8.12 -6.70
N CYS A 117 1.39 7.46 -5.93
CA CYS A 117 1.00 6.25 -5.19
C CYS A 117 -0.09 6.54 -4.17
N ARG A 118 0.04 7.63 -3.40
CA ARG A 118 -0.99 8.03 -2.42
C ARG A 118 -2.34 8.24 -3.09
N GLN A 119 -2.36 8.92 -4.24
CA GLN A 119 -3.59 9.18 -4.97
C GLN A 119 -4.21 7.89 -5.55
N VAL A 120 -3.40 6.96 -6.06
CA VAL A 120 -3.89 5.65 -6.50
C VAL A 120 -4.43 4.85 -5.32
N LEU A 121 -3.74 4.84 -4.18
CA LEU A 121 -4.21 4.15 -2.98
C LEU A 121 -5.53 4.74 -2.47
N ARG A 122 -5.72 6.06 -2.52
CA ARG A 122 -6.98 6.73 -2.16
C ARG A 122 -8.19 6.22 -2.95
N GLU A 123 -7.98 5.75 -4.17
CA GLU A 123 -9.05 5.15 -4.99
C GLU A 123 -9.50 3.79 -4.45
N PHE A 124 -8.59 3.01 -3.86
CA PHE A 124 -8.81 1.59 -3.56
C PHE A 124 -8.82 1.24 -2.07
N CYS A 125 -8.46 2.16 -1.18
CA CYS A 125 -8.47 1.90 0.26
C CYS A 125 -9.02 3.07 1.09
N LYS A 126 -9.48 2.77 2.31
CA LYS A 126 -9.98 3.77 3.24
C LYS A 126 -8.83 4.68 3.71
N LEU A 127 -9.15 5.94 3.96
CA LEU A 127 -8.19 6.92 4.52
C LEU A 127 -7.54 6.46 5.83
N SER A 128 -8.23 5.64 6.62
CA SER A 128 -7.74 5.09 7.88
C SER A 128 -6.76 3.92 7.73
N VAL A 129 -6.47 3.44 6.52
CA VAL A 129 -5.60 2.29 6.30
C VAL A 129 -4.17 2.63 6.75
N PRO A 130 -3.56 1.82 7.65
CA PRO A 130 -2.19 2.02 8.07
C PRO A 130 -1.20 1.64 6.95
N ILE A 131 -0.17 2.46 6.81
CA ILE A 131 0.95 2.27 5.89
C ILE A 131 2.24 2.17 6.72
N TYR A 132 2.86 0.99 6.67
CA TYR A 132 4.13 0.68 7.32
C TYR A 132 5.28 1.00 6.38
N MET A 133 6.09 2.00 6.70
CA MET A 133 7.26 2.42 5.92
C MET A 133 8.52 1.89 6.58
N LEU A 134 9.06 0.82 6.03
CA LEU A 134 10.17 0.05 6.55
C LEU A 134 11.51 0.63 6.09
N THR A 135 12.48 0.68 6.99
CA THR A 135 13.88 0.85 6.64
C THR A 135 14.45 -0.49 6.14
N ARG A 136 15.65 -0.43 5.56
CA ARG A 136 16.41 -1.61 5.12
C ARG A 136 16.69 -2.59 6.26
N ASP A 137 16.88 -2.06 7.46
CA ASP A 137 17.35 -2.81 8.62
C ASP A 137 16.17 -3.28 9.51
N TRP A 138 14.92 -3.11 9.07
CA TRP A 138 13.77 -3.69 9.75
C TRP A 138 13.91 -5.20 9.82
N SER A 139 13.70 -5.75 11.01
CA SER A 139 13.64 -7.19 11.28
C SER A 139 12.33 -7.53 11.97
N GLU A 140 11.96 -8.80 12.00
CA GLU A 140 10.80 -9.24 12.77
C GLU A 140 11.16 -9.28 14.26
N SER A 141 10.28 -8.78 15.14
CA SER A 141 10.39 -8.92 16.59
C SER A 141 9.13 -9.52 17.20
N ALA A 142 9.30 -10.25 18.30
CA ALA A 142 8.21 -10.92 19.01
C ALA A 142 7.22 -9.91 19.65
N GLU A 143 7.70 -8.70 19.95
CA GLU A 143 6.91 -7.62 20.58
C GLU A 143 6.29 -6.66 19.54
N GLY A 144 6.67 -6.80 18.27
CA GLY A 144 6.25 -5.91 17.18
C GLY A 144 7.13 -4.67 17.08
N ASN A 145 7.88 -4.59 15.98
CA ASN A 145 8.75 -3.47 15.61
C ASN A 145 7.95 -2.24 15.10
N PHE A 146 7.08 -1.72 15.96
CA PHE A 146 6.14 -0.62 15.66
C PHE A 146 5.92 0.34 16.84
N SER A 147 6.70 0.20 17.92
CA SER A 147 6.73 1.15 19.04
C SER A 147 7.25 2.51 18.57
N THR A 148 6.89 3.60 19.27
CA THR A 148 7.43 4.95 19.03
C THR A 148 8.96 5.03 19.16
N SER A 149 9.58 4.09 19.87
CA SER A 149 11.04 3.97 20.01
C SER A 149 11.71 3.27 18.83
N ASP A 150 10.95 2.54 18.02
CA ASP A 150 11.49 1.83 16.86
C ASP A 150 11.65 2.78 15.67
N LYS A 151 12.88 2.90 15.18
CA LYS A 151 13.23 3.75 14.03
C LYS A 151 13.23 2.98 12.71
N THR A 152 13.04 1.67 12.75
CA THR A 152 13.08 0.80 11.57
C THR A 152 11.73 0.69 10.86
N CYS A 153 10.65 1.13 11.51
CA CYS A 153 9.35 1.27 10.87
C CYS A 153 8.66 2.55 11.31
N ARG A 154 8.23 3.35 10.34
CA ARG A 154 7.31 4.48 10.56
C ARG A 154 5.92 4.09 10.09
N THR A 155 4.92 4.30 10.93
CA THR A 155 3.51 4.02 10.60
C THR A 155 2.75 5.33 10.48
N LEU A 156 2.05 5.52 9.36
CA LEU A 156 1.09 6.60 9.16
C LEU A 156 -0.14 6.04 8.44
N THR A 157 -1.29 6.66 8.60
CA THR A 157 -2.49 6.39 7.80
C THR A 157 -2.40 7.07 6.44
N LEU A 158 -3.26 6.65 5.50
CA LEU A 158 -3.35 7.34 4.20
C LEU A 158 -3.84 8.79 4.36
N ASP A 159 -4.73 9.08 5.32
CA ASP A 159 -5.20 10.44 5.63
C ASP A 159 -4.04 11.37 6.03
N GLU A 160 -3.17 10.89 6.92
CA GLU A 160 -1.98 11.66 7.36
C GLU A 160 -0.99 11.89 6.22
N LEU A 161 -0.92 10.95 5.26
CA LEU A 161 -0.03 11.06 4.09
C LEU A 161 -0.63 11.90 2.96
N LEU A 162 -1.94 11.99 2.85
CA LEU A 162 -2.63 12.72 1.80
C LEU A 162 -3.86 13.46 2.36
N PRO A 163 -3.62 14.47 3.22
CA PRO A 163 -4.70 15.20 3.88
C PRO A 163 -5.54 15.95 2.87
N MET A 164 -6.86 16.03 3.14
CA MET A 164 -7.83 16.70 2.26
C MET A 164 -7.77 16.22 0.81
N SER A 165 -7.51 14.91 0.62
CA SER A 165 -7.26 14.35 -0.69
C SER A 165 -8.46 14.43 -1.62
N PHE A 166 -8.16 14.57 -2.91
CA PHE A 166 -9.16 14.37 -3.95
C PHE A 166 -9.60 12.90 -4.01
N GLY A 167 -10.89 12.61 -4.20
CA GLY A 167 -11.39 11.24 -4.32
C GLY A 167 -12.73 11.09 -5.03
N PRO A 168 -13.22 9.83 -5.17
CA PRO A 168 -14.48 9.53 -5.86
C PRO A 168 -15.68 10.33 -5.35
N ASP A 169 -15.74 10.58 -4.05
CA ASP A 169 -16.77 11.37 -3.38
C ASP A 169 -16.92 12.80 -3.90
N GLN A 170 -15.87 13.35 -4.52
CA GLN A 170 -15.92 14.69 -5.13
C GLN A 170 -16.31 14.69 -6.60
N LEU A 171 -16.28 13.54 -7.28
CA LEU A 171 -16.67 13.45 -8.69
C LEU A 171 -18.18 13.61 -8.89
N ASP A 172 -18.97 13.21 -7.89
CA ASP A 172 -20.43 13.24 -7.89
C ASP A 172 -21.02 14.58 -7.40
N LEU A 173 -20.16 15.55 -7.06
CA LEU A 173 -20.62 16.87 -6.64
C LEU A 173 -21.27 17.64 -7.81
N PRO A 174 -22.37 18.39 -7.56
CA PRO A 174 -23.05 19.16 -8.60
C PRO A 174 -22.11 20.15 -9.30
N ARG A 175 -22.22 20.25 -10.63
CA ARG A 175 -21.52 21.25 -11.45
C ARG A 175 -22.57 22.26 -11.91
N SER A 176 -22.46 23.50 -11.42
CA SER A 176 -23.30 24.63 -11.83
C SER A 176 -23.06 25.01 -13.28
#